data_AF-A0A2V5I718-F1
#
_entry.id   AF-A0A2V5I718-F1
#
_cell.length_a   1.000
_cell.length_b   1.000
_cell.length_c   1.000
_cell.angle_alpha   90.00
_cell.angle_beta   90.00
_cell.angle_gamma   90.00
#
_symmetry.space_group_name_H-M   'P 1'
#
loop_
_entity.id
_entity.type
_entity.pdbx_description
1 polymer ?
#
loop_
_entity_poly.entity_id
_entity_poly.type
_entity_poly.pdbx_seq_one_letter_code
_entity_poly.pdbx_strand_id
1 'polypeptide(L)'
;MVSSTGYLLTLPLLLGPVLSTQVCPRLPGIQSFPITAQAGPANGRFTSCDSGFDSPKVQAVNATTYDWWYFDAIGSDGVSSLAVVFFLEANQSGFSVTENFTNVDFVQISGSFANGTTFADFLFAEDAALVATMGDGSSGRWPGTGASWAGSPDLSDYLVTLEASHLGFEGTFSMHSVAPPHYPCSPKRANQPLEVLPGVGWANAVPDADVTVNMTVQGSPLSFTGTGYHDKNWGVKPFTTTVGSWYWGHARMGPYSLVWLDALDPTRTEYASGYVAYQGQILHAACGAMKVRPTGANVSFPPQGADALPQGFRIEVDLGEERGGVLEAELAANLATLAKPGYGRWIGTVNGSGAWGLERWLVWKGCVRTTWCAILSGSGEVDVAKMRGGWEWTRL
;
A
#
# COMPACT_ATOMS: atom_id res chain seq x y z
N MET A 1 70.69 44.47 3.93
CA MET A 1 70.38 43.02 3.96
C MET A 1 69.00 42.86 4.57
N VAL A 2 67.99 42.57 3.77
CA VAL A 2 66.62 42.32 4.25
C VAL A 2 66.51 40.82 4.53
N SER A 3 66.25 40.46 5.78
CA SER A 3 66.08 39.06 6.21
C SER A 3 64.61 38.67 6.06
N SER A 4 64.36 37.65 5.25
CA SER A 4 63.06 37.04 4.96
C SER A 4 62.69 36.06 6.07
N THR A 5 61.63 36.33 6.83
CA THR A 5 60.99 35.35 7.72
C THR A 5 59.76 34.78 7.02
N GLY A 6 59.88 33.56 6.50
CA GLY A 6 58.79 32.83 5.89
C GLY A 6 57.87 32.24 6.96
N TYR A 7 56.59 32.61 6.93
CA TYR A 7 55.54 31.95 7.71
C TYR A 7 55.04 30.73 6.93
N LEU A 8 55.29 29.54 7.47
CA LEU A 8 54.67 28.29 7.05
C LEU A 8 53.20 28.29 7.50
N LEU A 9 52.30 28.55 6.55
CA LEU A 9 50.86 28.32 6.72
C LEU A 9 50.59 26.81 6.66
N THR A 10 50.37 26.19 7.82
CA THR A 10 49.81 24.84 7.91
C THR A 10 48.32 24.91 7.58
N LEU A 11 47.93 24.47 6.38
CA LEU A 11 46.53 24.25 6.04
C LEU A 11 45.96 23.12 6.91
N PRO A 12 44.86 23.33 7.64
CA PRO A 12 44.14 22.22 8.26
C PRO A 12 43.54 21.37 7.14
N LEU A 13 43.84 20.07 7.11
CA LEU A 13 43.07 19.10 6.33
C LEU A 13 41.63 19.12 6.85
N LEU A 14 40.77 19.87 6.15
CA LEU A 14 39.34 19.69 6.22
C LEU A 14 39.04 18.33 5.60
N LEU A 15 38.87 17.31 6.44
CA LEU A 15 38.13 16.11 6.09
C LEU A 15 36.71 16.56 5.72
N GLY A 16 36.48 16.77 4.43
CA GLY A 16 35.14 17.00 3.90
C GLY A 16 34.22 15.85 4.32
N PRO A 17 32.91 16.09 4.45
CA PRO A 17 31.98 15.02 4.73
C PRO A 17 32.18 13.95 3.64
N VAL A 18 32.39 12.70 4.08
CA VAL A 18 32.35 11.55 3.19
C VAL A 18 30.96 11.58 2.57
N LEU A 19 30.85 12.09 1.35
CA LEU A 19 29.69 11.87 0.50
C LEU A 19 29.62 10.35 0.36
N SER A 20 28.77 9.72 1.16
CA SER A 20 28.34 8.36 0.90
C SER A 20 27.68 8.41 -0.46
N THR A 21 28.43 8.08 -1.50
CA THR A 21 27.91 7.89 -2.84
C THR A 21 27.06 6.65 -2.76
N GLN A 22 25.79 6.81 -2.41
CA GLN A 22 24.84 5.72 -2.44
C GLN A 22 24.78 5.22 -3.89
N VAL A 23 25.30 4.01 -4.12
CA VAL A 23 25.26 3.39 -5.43
C VAL A 23 23.87 2.84 -5.63
N CYS A 24 23.03 3.58 -6.36
CA CYS A 24 21.78 3.04 -6.86
C CYS A 24 22.09 1.84 -7.77
N PRO A 25 21.62 0.62 -7.42
CA PRO A 25 21.85 -0.52 -8.27
C PRO A 25 21.18 -0.27 -9.62
N ARG A 26 21.85 -0.64 -10.72
CA ARG A 26 21.18 -0.66 -12.02
C ARG A 26 19.99 -1.60 -11.91
N LEU A 27 18.82 -1.09 -12.28
CA LEU A 27 17.62 -1.92 -12.39
C LEU A 27 17.92 -2.99 -13.44
N PRO A 28 17.99 -4.29 -13.05
CA PRO A 28 18.13 -5.35 -14.04
C PRO A 28 16.91 -5.30 -14.95
N GLY A 29 17.08 -5.65 -16.24
CA GLY A 29 16.01 -5.57 -17.25
C GLY A 29 14.69 -6.22 -16.80
N ILE A 30 14.53 -7.52 -17.02
CA ILE A 30 13.39 -8.27 -16.48
C ILE A 30 13.89 -9.01 -15.25
N GLN A 31 13.26 -8.77 -14.11
CA GLN A 31 13.48 -9.52 -12.87
C GLN A 31 12.53 -10.71 -12.82
N SER A 32 13.03 -11.87 -12.41
CA SER A 32 12.27 -13.11 -12.29
C SER A 32 12.31 -13.58 -10.84
N PHE A 33 11.14 -13.95 -10.31
CA PHE A 33 10.95 -14.36 -8.93
C PHE A 33 10.36 -15.77 -8.93
N PRO A 34 11.05 -16.77 -8.36
CA PRO A 34 10.55 -18.14 -8.37
C PRO A 34 9.32 -18.29 -7.46
N ILE A 35 8.52 -19.31 -7.78
CA ILE A 35 7.31 -19.68 -7.03
C ILE A 35 7.59 -20.24 -5.62
N THR A 36 8.86 -20.48 -5.28
CA THR A 36 9.30 -21.01 -3.97
C THR A 36 10.31 -20.08 -3.29
N ALA A 37 10.28 -20.08 -1.95
CA ALA A 37 11.14 -19.23 -1.15
C ALA A 37 12.61 -19.61 -1.35
N GLN A 38 13.46 -18.60 -1.56
CA GLN A 38 14.90 -18.81 -1.69
C GLN A 38 15.57 -18.91 -0.32
N ALA A 39 16.63 -19.71 -0.24
CA ALA A 39 17.48 -19.75 0.95
C ALA A 39 18.52 -18.62 0.93
N GLY A 40 18.86 -18.09 2.10
CA GLY A 40 19.91 -17.09 2.27
C GLY A 40 19.41 -15.70 2.68
N PRO A 41 20.33 -14.75 2.88
CA PRO A 41 19.98 -13.38 3.24
C PRO A 41 19.28 -12.68 2.08
N ALA A 42 18.33 -11.81 2.41
CA ALA A 42 17.68 -10.93 1.45
C ALA A 42 18.01 -9.47 1.76
N ASN A 43 18.13 -8.68 0.70
CA ASN A 43 18.39 -7.24 0.81
C ASN A 43 17.17 -6.46 0.31
N GLY A 44 16.84 -5.40 1.04
CA GLY A 44 15.78 -4.46 0.69
C GLY A 44 16.36 -3.08 0.40
N ARG A 45 15.79 -2.37 -0.58
CA ARG A 45 16.13 -0.98 -0.86
C ARG A 45 15.24 -0.05 -0.05
N PHE A 46 15.82 0.69 0.89
CA PHE A 46 15.10 1.61 1.78
C PHE A 46 15.46 3.09 1.57
N THR A 47 16.25 3.39 0.54
CA THR A 47 16.55 4.75 0.12
C THR A 47 16.28 4.92 -1.37
N SER A 48 15.62 6.02 -1.74
CA SER A 48 15.20 6.30 -3.10
C SER A 48 16.37 6.54 -4.05
N CYS A 49 16.11 6.31 -5.33
CA CYS A 49 17.02 6.56 -6.45
C CYS A 49 16.39 7.56 -7.43
N ASP A 50 17.17 8.01 -8.42
CA ASP A 50 16.65 8.88 -9.48
C ASP A 50 15.58 8.20 -10.36
N SER A 51 15.55 6.87 -10.37
CA SER A 51 14.61 6.05 -11.14
C SER A 51 14.23 4.74 -10.43
N GLY A 52 13.28 4.02 -11.03
CA GLY A 52 12.75 2.76 -10.51
C GLY A 52 11.88 2.94 -9.29
N PHE A 53 11.07 4.00 -9.25
CA PHE A 53 10.09 4.26 -8.20
C PHE A 53 9.24 3.04 -7.89
N ASP A 54 8.68 2.39 -8.92
CA ASP A 54 7.75 1.27 -8.82
C ASP A 54 8.44 -0.10 -9.04
N SER A 55 9.77 -0.12 -9.11
CA SER A 55 10.53 -1.36 -9.26
C SER A 55 10.36 -2.30 -8.06
N PRO A 56 10.65 -3.60 -8.21
CA PRO A 56 10.96 -4.47 -7.08
C PRO A 56 12.02 -3.83 -6.17
N LYS A 57 11.83 -3.97 -4.86
CA LYS A 57 12.66 -3.38 -3.81
C LYS A 57 13.37 -4.44 -2.97
N VAL A 58 12.95 -5.69 -3.07
CA VAL A 58 13.60 -6.84 -2.44
C VAL A 58 14.24 -7.73 -3.50
N GLN A 59 15.47 -8.18 -3.24
CA GLN A 59 16.13 -9.19 -4.06
C GLN A 59 16.60 -10.38 -3.22
N ALA A 60 16.32 -11.56 -3.79
CA ALA A 60 15.90 -12.83 -3.18
C ALA A 60 14.63 -12.69 -2.31
N VAL A 61 13.52 -13.31 -2.74
CA VAL A 61 12.33 -13.46 -1.89
C VAL A 61 12.50 -14.73 -1.06
N ASN A 62 12.74 -14.56 0.22
CA ASN A 62 12.93 -15.63 1.20
C ASN A 62 11.78 -15.66 2.22
N ALA A 63 11.86 -16.55 3.21
CA ALA A 63 10.84 -16.75 4.23
C ALA A 63 10.53 -15.53 5.13
N THR A 64 11.31 -14.44 5.05
CA THR A 64 11.13 -13.24 5.89
C THR A 64 10.80 -11.99 5.10
N THR A 65 10.88 -12.04 3.77
CA THR A 65 10.67 -10.88 2.91
C THR A 65 9.28 -10.80 2.34
N TYR A 66 8.84 -9.60 2.06
CA TYR A 66 7.67 -9.34 1.24
C TYR A 66 7.93 -8.15 0.30
N ASP A 67 7.28 -8.15 -0.86
CA ASP A 67 7.20 -7.04 -1.80
C ASP A 67 5.86 -7.17 -2.52
N TRP A 68 4.99 -6.16 -2.44
CA TRP A 68 3.71 -6.19 -3.13
C TRP A 68 3.40 -4.90 -3.87
N TRP A 69 2.61 -5.04 -4.93
CA TRP A 69 2.03 -3.96 -5.71
C TRP A 69 0.53 -4.00 -5.50
N TYR A 70 -0.01 -2.92 -4.94
CA TYR A 70 -1.44 -2.79 -4.67
C TYR A 70 -2.06 -1.84 -5.68
N PHE A 71 -3.14 -2.27 -6.33
CA PHE A 71 -3.95 -1.43 -7.20
C PHE A 71 -5.39 -1.44 -6.71
N ASP A 72 -6.04 -0.29 -6.67
CA ASP A 72 -7.48 -0.25 -6.50
C ASP A 72 -8.23 0.82 -7.29
N ALA A 73 -9.51 0.56 -7.37
CA ALA A 73 -10.51 1.38 -8.03
C ALA A 73 -11.78 1.38 -7.18
N ILE A 74 -12.42 2.54 -7.11
CA ILE A 74 -13.70 2.71 -6.44
C ILE A 74 -14.62 3.50 -7.36
N GLY A 75 -15.83 2.98 -7.55
CA GLY A 75 -16.81 3.53 -8.46
C GLY A 75 -17.37 4.86 -7.95
N SER A 76 -17.74 5.71 -8.91
CA SER A 76 -18.44 6.98 -8.62
C SER A 76 -19.82 6.77 -7.98
N ASP A 77 -20.33 5.54 -8.01
CA ASP A 77 -21.54 5.12 -7.29
C ASP A 77 -21.32 4.98 -5.78
N GLY A 78 -20.06 5.03 -5.31
CA GLY A 78 -19.68 4.88 -3.91
C GLY A 78 -19.86 3.47 -3.34
N VAL A 79 -20.11 2.47 -4.19
CA VAL A 79 -20.38 1.08 -3.79
C VAL A 79 -19.56 0.08 -4.58
N SER A 80 -19.39 0.26 -5.89
CA SER A 80 -18.59 -0.63 -6.71
C SER A 80 -17.11 -0.45 -6.41
N SER A 81 -16.35 -1.54 -6.34
CA SER A 81 -14.90 -1.47 -6.12
C SER A 81 -14.16 -2.67 -6.68
N LEU A 82 -12.87 -2.47 -6.95
CA LEU A 82 -11.93 -3.51 -7.31
C LEU A 82 -10.60 -3.23 -6.61
N ALA A 83 -9.96 -4.25 -6.06
CA ALA A 83 -8.57 -4.25 -5.63
C ALA A 83 -7.88 -5.48 -6.19
N VAL A 84 -6.71 -5.27 -6.78
CA VAL A 84 -5.81 -6.32 -7.26
C VAL A 84 -4.47 -6.10 -6.61
N VAL A 85 -3.96 -7.13 -5.92
CA VAL A 85 -2.68 -7.05 -5.21
C VAL A 85 -1.78 -8.17 -5.69
N PHE A 86 -0.63 -7.80 -6.25
CA PHE A 86 0.38 -8.75 -6.70
C PHE A 86 1.42 -8.91 -5.60
N PHE A 87 1.52 -10.12 -5.04
CA PHE A 87 2.40 -10.42 -3.93
C PHE A 87 3.63 -11.18 -4.37
N LEU A 88 4.77 -10.82 -3.78
CA LEU A 88 5.97 -11.63 -3.63
C LEU A 88 6.26 -11.76 -2.13
N GLU A 89 5.71 -12.77 -1.48
CA GLU A 89 5.90 -13.02 -0.04
C GLU A 89 5.90 -14.50 0.26
N ALA A 90 6.61 -14.94 1.30
CA ALA A 90 6.65 -16.34 1.70
C ALA A 90 6.25 -16.48 3.17
N ASN A 91 5.55 -17.56 3.51
CA ASN A 91 5.34 -17.95 4.91
C ASN A 91 4.69 -16.84 5.78
N GLN A 92 3.69 -16.14 5.24
CA GLN A 92 2.98 -15.04 5.92
C GLN A 92 3.91 -13.90 6.35
N SER A 93 5.01 -13.68 5.61
CA SER A 93 5.91 -12.57 5.85
C SER A 93 5.27 -11.23 5.53
N GLY A 94 4.28 -11.17 4.65
CA GLY A 94 3.55 -9.97 4.29
C GLY A 94 2.29 -9.75 5.13
N PHE A 95 1.23 -9.32 4.48
CA PHE A 95 0.01 -8.90 5.17
C PHE A 95 -0.78 -10.14 5.63
N SER A 96 -1.28 -10.15 6.87
CA SER A 96 -1.92 -11.30 7.54
C SER A 96 -3.27 -11.77 6.93
N VAL A 97 -3.56 -11.39 5.69
CA VAL A 97 -4.65 -11.96 4.88
C VAL A 97 -4.22 -13.24 4.16
N THR A 98 -2.91 -13.52 4.11
CA THR A 98 -2.36 -14.75 3.55
C THR A 98 -2.63 -15.95 4.45
N GLU A 99 -3.17 -17.01 3.86
CA GLU A 99 -3.34 -18.29 4.55
C GLU A 99 -2.00 -19.05 4.56
N ASN A 100 -1.96 -20.32 4.96
CA ASN A 100 -0.74 -21.14 4.86
C ASN A 100 -0.44 -21.51 3.39
N PHE A 101 -0.18 -20.50 2.55
CA PHE A 101 0.19 -20.68 1.17
C PHE A 101 1.66 -21.09 1.06
N THR A 102 1.91 -22.07 0.20
CA THR A 102 3.28 -22.51 -0.13
C THR A 102 3.89 -21.69 -1.26
N ASN A 103 3.05 -21.05 -2.09
CA ASN A 103 3.47 -20.20 -3.20
C ASN A 103 3.96 -18.85 -2.68
N VAL A 104 5.04 -18.36 -3.28
CA VAL A 104 5.62 -17.05 -2.96
C VAL A 104 4.95 -15.92 -3.74
N ASP A 105 4.37 -16.26 -4.89
CA ASP A 105 3.84 -15.36 -5.88
C ASP A 105 2.38 -15.67 -6.16
N PHE A 106 1.51 -14.82 -5.62
CA PHE A 106 0.06 -14.95 -5.80
C PHE A 106 -0.57 -13.57 -5.97
N VAL A 107 -1.78 -13.56 -6.48
CA VAL A 107 -2.57 -12.35 -6.72
C VAL A 107 -3.83 -12.42 -5.88
N GLN A 108 -4.05 -11.43 -5.03
CA GLN A 108 -5.34 -11.24 -4.35
C GLN A 108 -6.23 -10.36 -5.22
N ILE A 109 -7.46 -10.81 -5.48
CA ILE A 109 -8.48 -10.02 -6.15
C ILE A 109 -9.65 -9.87 -5.18
N SER A 110 -10.14 -8.65 -4.97
CA SER A 110 -11.29 -8.40 -4.11
C SER A 110 -12.07 -7.18 -4.57
N GLY A 111 -13.33 -7.06 -4.15
CA GLY A 111 -14.13 -5.91 -4.53
C GLY A 111 -15.60 -6.03 -4.13
N SER A 112 -16.39 -5.15 -4.71
CA SER A 112 -17.83 -5.08 -4.50
C SER A 112 -18.55 -4.69 -5.78
N PHE A 113 -19.74 -5.22 -5.97
CA PHE A 113 -20.66 -4.84 -7.04
C PHE A 113 -21.59 -3.71 -6.57
N ALA A 114 -22.23 -3.01 -7.52
CA ALA A 114 -23.18 -1.93 -7.23
C ALA A 114 -24.37 -2.35 -6.34
N ASN A 115 -24.69 -3.65 -6.28
CA ASN A 115 -25.72 -4.19 -5.38
C ASN A 115 -25.23 -4.41 -3.93
N GLY A 116 -23.97 -4.08 -3.63
CA GLY A 116 -23.33 -4.25 -2.33
C GLY A 116 -22.75 -5.63 -2.05
N THR A 117 -22.94 -6.61 -2.94
CA THR A 117 -22.31 -7.93 -2.81
C THR A 117 -20.80 -7.81 -2.98
N THR A 118 -20.04 -8.53 -2.16
CA THR A 118 -18.58 -8.51 -2.17
C THR A 118 -18.01 -9.81 -2.71
N PHE A 119 -16.78 -9.75 -3.21
CA PHE A 119 -16.02 -10.91 -3.65
C PHE A 119 -14.56 -10.78 -3.20
N ALA A 120 -13.91 -11.92 -2.97
CA ALA A 120 -12.49 -12.00 -2.71
C ALA A 120 -11.98 -13.38 -3.11
N ASP A 121 -10.84 -13.45 -3.78
CA ASP A 121 -10.20 -14.68 -4.22
C ASP A 121 -8.68 -14.52 -4.31
N PHE A 122 -7.97 -15.65 -4.41
CA PHE A 122 -6.54 -15.73 -4.58
C PHE A 122 -6.19 -16.56 -5.81
N LEU A 123 -5.36 -16.01 -6.69
CA LEU A 123 -4.83 -16.69 -7.86
C LEU A 123 -3.36 -17.02 -7.63
N PHE A 124 -2.95 -18.24 -7.91
CA PHE A 124 -1.58 -18.72 -7.64
C PHE A 124 -0.78 -18.85 -8.93
N ALA A 125 0.45 -18.36 -8.92
CA ALA A 125 1.32 -18.49 -10.09
C ALA A 125 1.78 -19.94 -10.27
N GLU A 126 1.87 -20.36 -11.54
CA GLU A 126 2.37 -21.68 -11.94
C GLU A 126 3.84 -21.66 -12.35
N ASP A 127 4.38 -20.47 -12.65
CA ASP A 127 5.76 -20.23 -13.02
C ASP A 127 6.20 -18.86 -12.47
N ALA A 128 7.50 -18.60 -12.51
CA ALA A 128 8.12 -17.43 -11.90
C ALA A 128 7.46 -16.12 -12.32
N ALA A 129 7.02 -15.33 -11.33
CA ALA A 129 6.60 -13.95 -11.56
C ALA A 129 7.71 -13.12 -12.22
N LEU A 130 7.32 -12.28 -13.18
CA LEU A 130 8.21 -11.43 -13.96
C LEU A 130 7.87 -9.97 -13.71
N VAL A 131 8.87 -9.14 -13.41
CA VAL A 131 8.70 -7.69 -13.29
C VAL A 131 9.78 -6.96 -14.08
N ALA A 132 9.36 -6.13 -15.03
CA ALA A 132 10.22 -5.23 -15.77
C ALA A 132 10.05 -3.81 -15.23
N THR A 133 11.13 -3.03 -15.22
CA THR A 133 11.10 -1.62 -14.81
C THR A 133 11.64 -0.75 -15.94
N MET A 134 10.90 0.30 -16.31
CA MET A 134 11.33 1.30 -17.28
C MET A 134 11.09 2.68 -16.69
N GLY A 135 12.12 3.53 -16.66
CA GLY A 135 12.04 4.81 -15.96
C GLY A 135 11.67 4.59 -14.49
N ASP A 136 10.56 5.16 -14.06
CA ASP A 136 9.99 4.99 -12.73
C ASP A 136 8.91 3.92 -12.66
N GLY A 137 8.20 3.65 -13.75
CA GLY A 137 7.13 2.66 -13.81
C GLY A 137 7.61 1.22 -13.91
N SER A 138 6.67 0.30 -13.67
CA SER A 138 6.90 -1.12 -13.77
C SER A 138 5.78 -1.83 -14.55
N SER A 139 6.09 -3.00 -15.09
CA SER A 139 5.12 -3.93 -15.68
C SER A 139 5.40 -5.31 -15.12
N GLY A 140 4.37 -6.06 -14.77
CA GLY A 140 4.54 -7.37 -14.16
C GLY A 140 3.51 -8.40 -14.59
N ARG A 141 3.89 -9.66 -14.48
CA ARG A 141 3.07 -10.82 -14.89
C ARG A 141 3.29 -11.97 -13.93
N TRP A 142 2.19 -12.58 -13.48
CA TRP A 142 2.17 -13.79 -12.65
C TRP A 142 1.66 -14.95 -13.52
N PRO A 143 2.54 -15.71 -14.20
CA PRO A 143 2.13 -16.79 -15.09
C PRO A 143 1.19 -17.81 -14.42
N GLY A 144 0.25 -18.37 -15.18
CA GLY A 144 -0.78 -19.28 -14.64
C GLY A 144 -2.00 -18.56 -14.06
N THR A 145 -1.82 -17.41 -13.40
CA THR A 145 -2.95 -16.65 -12.83
C THR A 145 -3.80 -15.94 -13.87
N GLY A 146 -3.25 -15.66 -15.06
CA GLY A 146 -3.86 -14.75 -16.03
C GLY A 146 -3.78 -13.26 -15.64
N ALA A 147 -3.14 -12.91 -14.52
CA ALA A 147 -3.05 -11.54 -14.04
C ALA A 147 -1.72 -10.86 -14.42
N SER A 148 -1.82 -9.60 -14.83
CA SER A 148 -0.67 -8.76 -15.16
C SER A 148 -0.99 -7.28 -14.99
N TRP A 149 0.05 -6.45 -14.98
CA TRP A 149 -0.07 -5.01 -15.16
C TRP A 149 0.99 -4.47 -16.12
N ALA A 150 0.66 -3.35 -16.75
CA ALA A 150 1.59 -2.54 -17.52
C ALA A 150 1.51 -1.08 -17.05
N GLY A 151 2.65 -0.50 -16.67
CA GLY A 151 2.76 0.89 -16.22
C GLY A 151 3.67 1.71 -17.14
N SER A 152 3.32 2.99 -17.34
CA SER A 152 4.12 3.92 -18.13
C SER A 152 5.42 4.30 -17.41
N PRO A 153 6.51 4.65 -18.13
CA PRO A 153 7.79 4.98 -17.50
C PRO A 153 7.77 6.19 -16.56
N ASP A 154 6.77 7.05 -16.67
CA ASP A 154 6.59 8.27 -15.87
C ASP A 154 5.49 8.15 -14.80
N LEU A 155 4.95 6.94 -14.58
CA LEU A 155 3.89 6.63 -13.61
C LEU A 155 2.51 7.24 -13.94
N SER A 156 2.34 7.83 -15.12
CA SER A 156 1.09 8.49 -15.53
C SER A 156 -0.06 7.52 -15.80
N ASP A 157 0.22 6.36 -16.39
CA ASP A 157 -0.80 5.41 -16.83
C ASP A 157 -0.48 3.99 -16.39
N TYR A 158 -1.50 3.29 -15.91
CA TYR A 158 -1.43 1.86 -15.58
C TYR A 158 -2.62 1.11 -16.16
N LEU A 159 -2.37 -0.12 -16.62
CA LEU A 159 -3.38 -1.07 -17.08
C LEU A 159 -3.17 -2.40 -16.37
N VAL A 160 -4.12 -2.79 -15.54
CA VAL A 160 -4.24 -4.13 -14.96
C VAL A 160 -5.12 -4.97 -15.88
N THR A 161 -4.63 -6.15 -16.25
CA THR A 161 -5.33 -7.09 -17.13
C THR A 161 -5.49 -8.43 -16.41
N LEU A 162 -6.71 -8.97 -16.45
CA LEU A 162 -7.05 -10.29 -15.94
C LEU A 162 -7.56 -11.15 -17.09
N GLU A 163 -6.84 -12.20 -17.41
CA GLU A 163 -7.14 -13.20 -18.44
C GLU A 163 -7.34 -14.59 -17.78
N ALA A 164 -8.14 -14.62 -16.72
CA ALA A 164 -8.36 -15.79 -15.87
C ALA A 164 -9.81 -16.27 -15.99
N SER A 165 -10.34 -16.32 -17.22
CA SER A 165 -11.74 -16.71 -17.49
C SER A 165 -12.08 -18.10 -16.94
N HIS A 166 -11.11 -19.02 -16.96
CA HIS A 166 -11.20 -20.34 -16.33
C HIS A 166 -11.36 -20.32 -14.80
N LEU A 167 -11.00 -19.21 -14.14
CA LEU A 167 -11.18 -18.93 -12.71
C LEU A 167 -12.30 -17.92 -12.45
N GLY A 168 -13.01 -17.49 -13.51
CA GLY A 168 -14.10 -16.53 -13.42
C GLY A 168 -13.67 -15.06 -13.37
N PHE A 169 -12.43 -14.69 -13.70
CA PHE A 169 -11.99 -13.29 -13.72
C PHE A 169 -11.45 -12.92 -15.11
N GLU A 170 -12.13 -12.02 -15.82
CA GLU A 170 -11.71 -11.58 -17.15
C GLU A 170 -12.00 -10.10 -17.38
N GLY A 171 -11.03 -9.35 -17.92
CA GLY A 171 -11.23 -7.96 -18.33
C GLY A 171 -10.05 -7.06 -17.97
N THR A 172 -10.33 -5.75 -17.91
CA THR A 172 -9.32 -4.72 -17.68
C THR A 172 -9.71 -3.68 -16.65
N PHE A 173 -8.69 -3.09 -16.04
CA PHE A 173 -8.76 -1.95 -15.14
C PHE A 173 -7.65 -0.97 -15.54
N SER A 174 -8.02 0.20 -16.05
CA SER A 174 -7.08 1.26 -16.43
C SER A 174 -7.12 2.43 -15.44
N MET A 175 -5.97 3.07 -15.25
CA MET A 175 -5.76 4.21 -14.36
C MET A 175 -4.99 5.31 -15.09
N HIS A 176 -5.43 6.56 -14.93
CA HIS A 176 -4.69 7.76 -15.32
C HIS A 176 -4.44 8.63 -14.08
N SER A 177 -3.19 8.84 -13.71
CA SER A 177 -2.80 9.58 -12.51
C SER A 177 -3.18 11.06 -12.60
N VAL A 178 -3.78 11.59 -11.54
CA VAL A 178 -4.14 13.02 -11.41
C VAL A 178 -3.37 13.72 -10.29
N ALA A 179 -2.54 13.00 -9.55
CA ALA A 179 -1.76 13.51 -8.43
C ALA A 179 -0.30 13.00 -8.48
N PRO A 180 0.72 13.85 -8.20
CA PRO A 180 2.11 13.44 -8.33
C PRO A 180 2.54 12.38 -7.29
N PRO A 181 3.43 11.44 -7.65
CA PRO A 181 3.93 10.37 -6.76
C PRO A 181 4.71 10.90 -5.56
N HIS A 182 4.73 10.13 -4.47
CA HIS A 182 5.46 10.51 -3.26
C HIS A 182 6.00 9.32 -2.44
N TYR A 183 6.99 9.65 -1.61
CA TYR A 183 7.56 8.79 -0.56
C TYR A 183 6.92 9.13 0.79
N PRO A 184 7.15 8.34 1.86
CA PRO A 184 6.48 8.53 3.14
C PRO A 184 6.57 9.98 3.67
N CYS A 185 7.74 10.58 3.60
CA CYS A 185 7.99 11.90 4.19
C CYS A 185 8.42 12.97 3.16
N SER A 186 8.23 12.73 1.86
CA SER A 186 8.65 13.68 0.83
C SER A 186 8.01 13.44 -0.54
N PRO A 187 7.94 14.46 -1.42
CA PRO A 187 7.71 14.25 -2.85
C PRO A 187 8.77 13.32 -3.46
N LYS A 188 8.47 12.72 -4.62
CA LYS A 188 9.42 11.92 -5.39
C LYS A 188 10.71 12.70 -5.70
N ARG A 189 11.82 12.27 -5.11
CA ARG A 189 13.20 12.72 -5.40
C ARG A 189 14.21 11.69 -4.89
N ALA A 190 15.42 11.69 -5.41
CA ALA A 190 16.45 10.75 -4.97
C ALA A 190 16.92 11.01 -3.52
N ASN A 191 17.59 10.00 -2.95
CA ASN A 191 18.21 10.05 -1.62
C ASN A 191 17.23 10.37 -0.49
N GLN A 192 15.99 9.89 -0.59
CA GLN A 192 14.97 10.00 0.46
C GLN A 192 14.77 8.65 1.14
N PRO A 193 14.52 8.64 2.46
CA PRO A 193 14.06 7.44 3.14
C PRO A 193 12.76 6.93 2.52
N LEU A 194 12.68 5.62 2.33
CA LEU A 194 11.49 4.93 1.83
C LEU A 194 10.73 4.21 2.95
N GLU A 195 11.25 4.21 4.17
CA GLU A 195 10.61 3.57 5.31
C GLU A 195 9.49 4.46 5.86
N VAL A 196 8.28 3.91 5.96
CA VAL A 196 7.19 4.57 6.68
C VAL A 196 7.29 4.31 8.19
N LEU A 197 7.81 3.14 8.57
CA LEU A 197 8.27 2.81 9.91
C LEU A 197 9.47 1.84 9.78
N PRO A 198 10.29 1.67 10.83
CA PRO A 198 11.52 0.88 10.74
C PRO A 198 11.29 -0.54 10.18
N GLY A 199 11.91 -0.84 9.04
CA GLY A 199 11.82 -2.13 8.36
C GLY A 199 10.64 -2.29 7.39
N VAL A 200 9.79 -1.26 7.22
CA VAL A 200 8.66 -1.27 6.28
C VAL A 200 8.83 -0.16 5.27
N GLY A 201 9.16 -0.55 4.05
CA GLY A 201 9.23 0.34 2.91
C GLY A 201 7.85 0.63 2.33
N TRP A 202 7.66 1.86 1.85
CA TRP A 202 6.45 2.29 1.19
C TRP A 202 6.76 3.31 0.09
N ALA A 203 6.05 3.22 -1.02
CA ALA A 203 6.11 4.20 -2.10
C ALA A 203 4.75 4.25 -2.80
N ASN A 204 4.17 5.45 -2.92
CA ASN A 204 2.87 5.64 -3.55
C ASN A 204 3.05 6.24 -4.94
N ALA A 205 2.95 5.38 -5.96
CA ALA A 205 3.19 5.72 -7.35
C ALA A 205 2.03 6.50 -7.96
N VAL A 206 0.80 6.15 -7.58
CA VAL A 206 -0.42 6.82 -8.02
C VAL A 206 -1.27 7.11 -6.78
N PRO A 207 -1.13 8.30 -6.17
CA PRO A 207 -1.91 8.69 -4.99
C PRO A 207 -3.40 8.89 -5.29
N ASP A 208 -3.70 9.29 -6.53
CA ASP A 208 -5.05 9.51 -7.02
C ASP A 208 -5.07 9.40 -8.55
N ALA A 209 -6.09 8.74 -9.09
CA ALA A 209 -6.25 8.51 -10.53
C ALA A 209 -7.71 8.50 -10.96
N ASP A 210 -7.96 8.89 -12.20
CA ASP A 210 -9.20 8.57 -12.90
C ASP A 210 -9.12 7.14 -13.43
N VAL A 211 -10.15 6.34 -13.14
CA VAL A 211 -10.14 4.91 -13.48
C VAL A 211 -11.33 4.48 -14.34
N THR A 212 -11.09 3.45 -15.13
CA THR A 212 -12.14 2.69 -15.83
C THR A 212 -11.95 1.22 -15.54
N VAL A 213 -12.99 0.58 -15.01
CA VAL A 213 -13.03 -0.86 -14.77
C VAL A 213 -14.04 -1.47 -15.74
N ASN A 214 -13.61 -2.51 -16.44
CA ASN A 214 -14.45 -3.31 -17.32
C ASN A 214 -14.07 -4.78 -17.16
N MET A 215 -14.73 -5.41 -16.18
CA MET A 215 -14.43 -6.76 -15.72
C MET A 215 -15.68 -7.64 -15.78
N THR A 216 -15.48 -8.93 -15.96
CA THR A 216 -16.44 -9.98 -15.64
C THR A 216 -15.88 -10.78 -14.47
N VAL A 217 -16.63 -10.84 -13.39
CA VAL A 217 -16.27 -11.50 -12.13
C VAL A 217 -17.33 -12.56 -11.83
N GLN A 218 -16.93 -13.83 -11.83
CA GLN A 218 -17.78 -15.00 -11.60
C GLN A 218 -19.05 -14.97 -12.48
N GLY A 219 -18.88 -14.59 -13.76
CA GLY A 219 -19.97 -14.45 -14.74
C GLY A 219 -20.82 -13.18 -14.60
N SER A 220 -20.57 -12.33 -13.60
CA SER A 220 -21.28 -11.06 -13.39
C SER A 220 -20.45 -9.87 -13.88
N PRO A 221 -21.04 -8.90 -14.60
CA PRO A 221 -20.32 -7.71 -15.04
C PRO A 221 -20.01 -6.79 -13.86
N LEU A 222 -18.77 -6.33 -13.79
CA LEU A 222 -18.29 -5.27 -12.92
C LEU A 222 -17.70 -4.17 -13.80
N SER A 223 -18.50 -3.14 -14.09
CA SER A 223 -18.07 -2.03 -14.93
C SER A 223 -18.45 -0.69 -14.32
N PHE A 224 -17.46 0.19 -14.16
CA PHE A 224 -17.63 1.51 -13.59
C PHE A 224 -16.45 2.43 -13.92
N THR A 225 -16.66 3.74 -13.75
CA THR A 225 -15.61 4.74 -13.67
C THR A 225 -15.55 5.34 -12.27
N GLY A 226 -14.40 5.87 -11.87
CA GLY A 226 -14.27 6.52 -10.57
C GLY A 226 -12.84 6.90 -10.24
N THR A 227 -12.45 6.68 -8.98
CA THR A 227 -11.12 7.01 -8.46
C THR A 227 -10.28 5.77 -8.22
N GLY A 228 -8.96 5.90 -8.25
CA GLY A 228 -8.06 4.79 -7.96
C GLY A 228 -6.74 5.19 -7.35
N TYR A 229 -6.02 4.17 -6.89
CA TYR A 229 -4.79 4.31 -6.14
C TYR A 229 -3.83 3.14 -6.43
N HIS A 230 -2.53 3.42 -6.47
CA HIS A 230 -1.49 2.41 -6.58
C HIS A 230 -0.27 2.70 -5.69
N ASP A 231 0.10 1.74 -4.86
CA ASP A 231 1.32 1.77 -4.08
C ASP A 231 2.07 0.44 -4.04
N LYS A 232 3.20 0.52 -3.36
CA LYS A 232 4.03 -0.61 -3.01
C LYS A 232 4.38 -0.60 -1.53
N ASN A 233 4.44 -1.79 -0.94
CA ASN A 233 5.15 -1.99 0.31
C ASN A 233 6.12 -3.15 0.21
N TRP A 234 7.19 -3.08 0.99
CA TRP A 234 8.18 -4.14 1.04
C TRP A 234 8.91 -4.17 2.38
N GLY A 235 9.53 -5.31 2.67
CA GLY A 235 10.33 -5.49 3.86
C GLY A 235 11.19 -6.74 3.79
N VAL A 236 12.25 -6.77 4.60
CA VAL A 236 13.13 -7.94 4.75
C VAL A 236 12.89 -8.72 6.05
N LYS A 237 11.97 -8.21 6.88
CA LYS A 237 11.43 -8.86 8.07
C LYS A 237 9.92 -9.03 7.89
N PRO A 238 9.28 -10.01 8.53
CA PRO A 238 7.84 -10.16 8.42
C PRO A 238 7.10 -8.87 8.84
N PHE A 239 6.21 -8.38 7.98
CA PHE A 239 5.31 -7.27 8.25
C PHE A 239 4.51 -7.53 9.54
N THR A 240 4.07 -8.76 9.73
CA THR A 240 3.29 -9.18 10.90
C THR A 240 4.01 -8.99 12.23
N THR A 241 5.34 -9.06 12.26
CA THR A 241 6.18 -8.85 13.45
C THR A 241 6.75 -7.44 13.54
N THR A 242 6.70 -6.67 12.45
CA THR A 242 7.25 -5.31 12.36
C THR A 242 6.17 -4.24 12.57
N VAL A 243 4.90 -4.58 12.37
CA VAL A 243 3.76 -3.66 12.46
C VAL A 243 2.80 -4.09 13.56
N GLY A 244 2.59 -3.22 14.56
CA GLY A 244 1.62 -3.38 15.63
C GLY A 244 0.20 -2.99 15.22
N SER A 245 0.04 -1.81 14.62
CA SER A 245 -1.23 -1.40 13.97
C SER A 245 -0.97 -0.65 12.67
N TRP A 246 -1.97 -0.64 11.80
CA TRP A 246 -1.86 -0.03 10.47
C TRP A 246 -3.18 0.59 10.07
N TYR A 247 -3.24 1.92 10.03
CA TYR A 247 -4.33 2.68 9.43
C TYR A 247 -3.82 3.33 8.16
N TRP A 248 -4.37 2.94 7.04
CA TRP A 248 -3.99 3.49 5.74
C TRP A 248 -5.24 3.78 4.93
N GLY A 249 -5.18 4.78 4.05
CA GLY A 249 -6.20 4.98 3.06
C GLY A 249 -5.91 6.14 2.12
N HIS A 250 -6.83 6.31 1.17
CA HIS A 250 -6.85 7.42 0.23
C HIS A 250 -8.27 7.95 0.03
N ALA A 251 -8.38 9.21 -0.36
CA ALA A 251 -9.64 9.89 -0.61
C ALA A 251 -9.48 10.98 -1.67
N ARG A 252 -10.54 11.19 -2.47
CA ARG A 252 -10.68 12.38 -3.31
C ARG A 252 -11.79 13.28 -2.77
N MET A 253 -11.46 14.53 -2.44
CA MET A 253 -12.38 15.53 -1.90
C MET A 253 -12.42 16.74 -2.83
N GLY A 254 -13.29 16.68 -3.85
CA GLY A 254 -13.33 17.71 -4.89
C GLY A 254 -11.95 17.85 -5.57
N PRO A 255 -11.30 19.02 -5.52
CA PRO A 255 -9.97 19.22 -6.11
C PRO A 255 -8.82 18.62 -5.29
N TYR A 256 -9.09 18.08 -4.10
CA TYR A 256 -8.07 17.52 -3.22
C TYR A 256 -7.89 16.02 -3.41
N SER A 257 -6.64 15.58 -3.41
CA SER A 257 -6.23 14.19 -3.24
C SER A 257 -5.59 14.05 -1.86
N LEU A 258 -6.03 13.07 -1.07
CA LEU A 258 -5.57 12.82 0.29
C LEU A 258 -5.11 11.37 0.40
N VAL A 259 -3.90 11.15 0.93
CA VAL A 259 -3.39 9.82 1.31
C VAL A 259 -2.82 9.90 2.71
N TRP A 260 -3.09 8.88 3.52
CA TRP A 260 -2.58 8.77 4.88
C TRP A 260 -2.11 7.37 5.20
N LEU A 261 -1.15 7.33 6.10
CA LEU A 261 -0.70 6.12 6.76
C LEU A 261 -0.31 6.48 8.18
N ASP A 262 -0.99 5.89 9.16
CA ASP A 262 -0.72 6.03 10.59
C ASP A 262 -0.54 4.61 11.16
N ALA A 263 0.69 4.31 11.55
CA ALA A 263 1.09 2.99 12.00
C ALA A 263 1.76 3.03 13.36
N LEU A 264 1.54 1.96 14.13
CA LEU A 264 2.29 1.70 15.35
C LEU A 264 3.25 0.54 15.12
N ASP A 265 4.48 0.66 15.61
CA ASP A 265 5.36 -0.49 15.76
C ASP A 265 4.93 -1.36 16.97
N PRO A 266 5.53 -2.56 17.19
CA PRO A 266 5.19 -3.42 18.32
C PRO A 266 5.48 -2.80 19.70
N THR A 267 6.31 -1.75 19.75
CA THR A 267 6.61 -0.98 20.97
C THR A 267 5.64 0.18 21.19
N ARG A 268 4.67 0.35 20.30
CA ARG A 268 3.64 1.41 20.29
C ARG A 268 4.18 2.81 19.95
N THR A 269 5.30 2.88 19.24
CA THR A 269 5.75 4.15 18.65
C THR A 269 4.91 4.46 17.41
N GLU A 270 4.35 5.67 17.35
CA GLU A 270 3.52 6.17 16.25
C GLU A 270 4.37 6.74 15.11
N TYR A 271 4.07 6.28 13.89
CA TYR A 271 4.66 6.75 12.65
C TYR A 271 3.52 7.14 11.71
N ALA A 272 3.40 8.44 11.46
CA ALA A 272 2.37 9.00 10.57
C ALA A 272 3.02 9.63 9.34
N SER A 273 2.49 9.31 8.17
CA SER A 273 2.79 9.85 6.86
C SER A 273 1.52 10.43 6.25
N GLY A 274 1.61 11.65 5.75
CA GLY A 274 0.50 12.34 5.12
C GLY A 274 0.86 12.93 3.77
N TYR A 275 -0.10 12.90 2.86
CA TYR A 275 -0.03 13.53 1.56
C TYR A 275 -1.33 14.26 1.22
N VAL A 276 -1.19 15.49 0.73
CA VAL A 276 -2.28 16.29 0.21
C VAL A 276 -1.82 16.94 -1.10
N ALA A 277 -2.59 16.72 -2.15
CA ALA A 277 -2.48 17.50 -3.38
C ALA A 277 -3.78 18.28 -3.64
N TYR A 278 -3.66 19.41 -4.33
CA TYR A 278 -4.78 20.22 -4.79
C TYR A 278 -4.59 20.50 -6.28
N GLN A 279 -5.56 20.09 -7.10
CA GLN A 279 -5.49 20.20 -8.57
C GLN A 279 -4.17 19.66 -9.15
N GLY A 280 -3.75 18.48 -8.68
CA GLY A 280 -2.52 17.82 -9.12
C GLY A 280 -1.22 18.48 -8.66
N GLN A 281 -1.26 19.42 -7.70
CA GLN A 281 -0.07 20.03 -7.10
C GLN A 281 0.07 19.61 -5.64
N ILE A 282 1.25 19.12 -5.25
CA ILE A 282 1.51 18.70 -3.86
C ILE A 282 1.47 19.94 -2.95
N LEU A 283 0.54 19.94 -2.00
CA LEU A 283 0.51 20.91 -0.88
C LEU A 283 1.28 20.38 0.32
N HIS A 284 1.20 19.07 0.57
CA HIS A 284 1.78 18.38 1.70
C HIS A 284 2.28 16.99 1.30
N ALA A 285 3.48 16.61 1.74
CA ALA A 285 4.05 15.27 1.62
C ALA A 285 5.14 15.11 2.68
N ALA A 286 4.74 14.81 3.91
CA ALA A 286 5.62 14.82 5.08
C ALA A 286 5.16 13.82 6.14
N CYS A 287 6.09 13.50 7.05
CA CYS A 287 5.79 12.70 8.23
C CYS A 287 5.59 13.59 9.46
N GLY A 288 4.77 13.14 10.41
CA GLY A 288 4.56 13.79 11.71
C GLY A 288 3.67 15.04 11.70
N ALA A 289 3.16 15.46 10.54
CA ALA A 289 2.29 16.63 10.39
C ALA A 289 0.84 16.26 9.99
N MET A 290 0.52 14.97 10.07
CA MET A 290 -0.81 14.43 9.90
C MET A 290 -1.17 13.61 11.14
N LYS A 291 -2.42 13.72 11.58
CA LYS A 291 -2.98 12.97 12.70
C LYS A 291 -4.21 12.19 12.24
N VAL A 292 -4.22 10.88 12.43
CA VAL A 292 -5.34 10.01 12.01
C VAL A 292 -5.94 9.36 13.25
N ARG A 293 -7.21 9.62 13.55
CA ARG A 293 -7.88 9.07 14.74
C ARG A 293 -9.11 8.27 14.35
N PRO A 294 -9.22 6.98 14.75
CA PRO A 294 -10.36 6.14 14.42
C PRO A 294 -11.62 6.67 15.10
N THR A 295 -12.75 6.55 14.42
CA THR A 295 -14.08 6.90 14.95
C THR A 295 -14.98 5.67 14.98
N GLY A 296 -15.97 5.68 15.88
CA GLY A 296 -16.92 4.59 16.05
C GLY A 296 -17.12 4.17 17.51
N ALA A 297 -18.03 3.24 17.75
CA ALA A 297 -18.24 2.67 19.08
C ALA A 297 -17.15 1.65 19.44
N ASN A 298 -16.65 1.71 20.68
CA ASN A 298 -15.65 0.78 21.22
C ASN A 298 -14.34 0.73 20.40
N VAL A 299 -13.86 1.90 19.96
CA VAL A 299 -12.56 2.04 19.30
C VAL A 299 -11.68 2.99 20.10
N SER A 300 -10.39 2.71 20.16
CA SER A 300 -9.43 3.56 20.84
C SER A 300 -8.18 3.81 20.00
N PHE A 301 -7.41 4.82 20.40
CA PHE A 301 -6.10 5.12 19.84
C PHE A 301 -5.08 5.33 20.96
N PRO A 302 -3.98 4.55 21.03
CA PRO A 302 -3.68 3.33 20.25
C PRO A 302 -4.77 2.25 20.34
N PRO A 303 -4.96 1.40 19.31
CA PRO A 303 -5.92 0.31 19.37
C PRO A 303 -5.58 -0.72 20.47
N GLN A 304 -6.61 -1.23 21.11
CA GLN A 304 -6.53 -2.25 22.16
C GLN A 304 -7.12 -3.59 21.67
N GLY A 305 -6.82 -4.70 22.36
CA GLY A 305 -7.17 -6.04 21.89
C GLY A 305 -8.66 -6.38 21.82
N ALA A 306 -9.49 -5.66 22.55
CA ALA A 306 -10.93 -5.81 22.52
C ALA A 306 -11.63 -4.76 21.63
N ASP A 307 -10.86 -3.89 20.96
CA ASP A 307 -11.45 -2.83 20.15
C ASP A 307 -12.19 -3.39 18.94
N ALA A 308 -13.33 -2.77 18.65
CA ALA A 308 -14.02 -2.98 17.40
C ALA A 308 -13.19 -2.43 16.22
N LEU A 309 -13.54 -2.85 15.01
CA LEU A 309 -12.99 -2.20 13.83
C LEU A 309 -13.55 -0.76 13.73
N PRO A 310 -12.72 0.23 13.35
CA PRO A 310 -13.15 1.61 13.11
C PRO A 310 -14.33 1.69 12.14
N GLN A 311 -15.28 2.56 12.46
CA GLN A 311 -16.38 2.94 11.57
C GLN A 311 -16.02 4.15 10.70
N GLY A 312 -14.80 4.65 10.82
CA GLY A 312 -14.37 5.88 10.18
C GLY A 312 -13.07 6.40 10.78
N PHE A 313 -12.67 7.58 10.30
CA PHE A 313 -11.51 8.30 10.78
C PHE A 313 -11.75 9.80 10.80
N ARG A 314 -11.11 10.50 11.72
CA ARG A 314 -10.90 11.94 11.65
C ARG A 314 -9.42 12.18 11.35
N ILE A 315 -9.16 12.90 10.27
CA ILE A 315 -7.82 13.23 9.80
C ILE A 315 -7.64 14.73 9.87
N GLU A 316 -6.54 15.17 10.47
CA GLU A 316 -6.13 16.56 10.53
C GLU A 316 -4.73 16.66 9.90
N VAL A 317 -4.57 17.57 8.91
CA VAL A 317 -3.29 17.84 8.24
C VAL A 317 -3.00 19.32 8.34
N ASP A 318 -1.86 19.68 8.93
CA ASP A 318 -1.38 21.06 8.93
C ASP A 318 -0.68 21.36 7.59
N LEU A 319 -1.32 22.19 6.76
CA LEU A 319 -0.76 22.67 5.49
C LEU A 319 0.11 23.93 5.70
N GLY A 320 0.02 24.57 6.88
CA GLY A 320 0.55 25.89 7.17
C GLY A 320 -0.38 27.01 6.71
N GLU A 321 -0.37 28.15 7.41
CA GLU A 321 -1.26 29.29 7.16
C GLU A 321 -1.25 29.74 5.69
N GLU A 322 -0.06 29.82 5.08
CA GLU A 322 0.11 30.26 3.69
C GLU A 322 -0.53 29.32 2.66
N ARG A 323 -0.79 28.06 3.02
CA ARG A 323 -1.38 27.03 2.14
C ARG A 323 -2.82 26.68 2.52
N GLY A 324 -3.44 27.50 3.38
CA GLY A 324 -4.83 27.34 3.76
C GLY A 324 -5.06 26.68 5.12
N GLY A 325 -4.06 26.74 6.01
CA GLY A 325 -4.19 26.31 7.41
C GLY A 325 -4.32 24.80 7.56
N VAL A 326 -5.33 24.37 8.32
CA VAL A 326 -5.58 22.95 8.60
C VAL A 326 -6.62 22.40 7.61
N LEU A 327 -6.28 21.28 6.97
CA LEU A 327 -7.25 20.45 6.27
C LEU A 327 -7.77 19.40 7.26
N GLU A 328 -9.08 19.38 7.47
CA GLU A 328 -9.75 18.32 8.21
C GLU A 328 -10.53 17.43 7.25
N ALA A 329 -10.49 16.11 7.48
CA ALA A 329 -11.29 15.14 6.76
C ALA A 329 -11.95 14.15 7.73
N GLU A 330 -13.26 14.03 7.64
CA GLU A 330 -14.08 13.06 8.37
C GLU A 330 -14.53 11.95 7.43
N LEU A 331 -14.11 10.73 7.74
CA LEU A 331 -14.35 9.55 6.94
C LEU A 331 -15.33 8.64 7.66
N ALA A 332 -16.34 8.15 6.96
CA ALA A 332 -17.40 7.29 7.51
C ALA A 332 -17.62 6.06 6.64
N ALA A 333 -17.35 4.87 7.21
CA ALA A 333 -17.34 3.60 6.50
C ALA A 333 -18.77 3.23 6.08
N ASN A 334 -18.95 2.89 4.81
CA ASN A 334 -20.25 2.51 4.26
C ASN A 334 -20.34 1.00 4.02
N LEU A 335 -19.32 0.43 3.37
CA LEU A 335 -19.30 -0.97 2.99
C LEU A 335 -17.94 -1.58 3.30
N ALA A 336 -17.93 -2.67 4.06
CA ALA A 336 -16.75 -3.50 4.24
C ALA A 336 -16.54 -4.34 2.97
N THR A 337 -15.46 -4.09 2.24
CA THR A 337 -15.09 -4.89 1.05
C THR A 337 -14.34 -6.16 1.44
N LEU A 338 -13.68 -6.15 2.61
CA LEU A 338 -13.02 -7.32 3.19
C LEU A 338 -12.94 -7.14 4.71
N ALA A 339 -13.37 -8.13 5.50
CA ALA A 339 -13.28 -8.08 6.95
C ALA A 339 -12.96 -9.46 7.55
N LYS A 340 -12.00 -9.50 8.46
CA LYS A 340 -11.61 -10.67 9.26
C LYS A 340 -11.29 -10.18 10.69
N PRO A 341 -11.23 -11.04 11.73
CA PRO A 341 -10.82 -10.59 13.05
C PRO A 341 -9.48 -9.83 13.03
N GLY A 342 -9.46 -8.60 13.56
CA GLY A 342 -8.28 -7.72 13.57
C GLY A 342 -7.94 -7.04 12.23
N TYR A 343 -8.76 -7.25 11.19
CA TYR A 343 -8.56 -6.69 9.85
C TYR A 343 -9.86 -6.20 9.23
N GLY A 344 -9.85 -4.99 8.68
CA GLY A 344 -10.93 -4.55 7.82
C GLY A 344 -10.47 -3.63 6.72
N ARG A 345 -11.21 -3.68 5.61
CA ARG A 345 -11.07 -2.80 4.47
C ARG A 345 -12.46 -2.31 4.09
N TRP A 346 -12.60 -1.00 3.96
CA TRP A 346 -13.89 -0.38 3.67
C TRP A 346 -13.77 0.63 2.57
N ILE A 347 -14.89 0.80 1.88
CA ILE A 347 -15.18 2.02 1.13
C ILE A 347 -16.17 2.87 1.93
N GLY A 348 -16.09 4.18 1.79
CA GLY A 348 -16.95 5.09 2.53
C GLY A 348 -17.01 6.49 1.94
N THR A 349 -17.68 7.36 2.67
CA THR A 349 -17.74 8.79 2.34
C THR A 349 -16.69 9.57 3.09
N VAL A 350 -16.24 10.66 2.49
CA VAL A 350 -15.39 11.64 3.13
C VAL A 350 -16.09 13.00 3.13
N ASN A 351 -16.00 13.72 4.24
CA ASN A 351 -16.39 15.12 4.33
C ASN A 351 -15.18 15.92 4.78
N GLY A 352 -14.74 16.86 3.96
CA GLY A 352 -13.58 17.67 4.28
C GLY A 352 -13.96 19.12 4.59
N SER A 353 -13.11 19.79 5.36
CA SER A 353 -13.11 21.25 5.50
C SER A 353 -11.69 21.78 5.38
N GLY A 354 -11.52 22.90 4.66
CA GLY A 354 -10.24 23.56 4.45
C GLY A 354 -10.43 24.97 3.90
N ALA A 355 -9.38 25.80 3.94
CA ALA A 355 -9.49 27.24 3.61
C ALA A 355 -9.93 27.56 2.18
N TRP A 356 -9.82 26.62 1.24
CA TRP A 356 -10.16 26.83 -0.16
C TRP A 356 -11.59 26.37 -0.52
N GLY A 357 -12.41 26.08 0.49
CA GLY A 357 -13.82 25.69 0.36
C GLY A 357 -14.00 24.20 0.05
N LEU A 358 -14.87 23.53 0.81
CA LEU A 358 -15.25 22.14 0.57
C LEU A 358 -16.75 21.98 0.81
N GLU A 359 -17.49 21.58 -0.21
CA GLU A 359 -18.83 21.00 -0.07
C GLU A 359 -18.72 19.51 -0.44
N ARG A 360 -18.69 18.64 0.58
CA ARG A 360 -19.23 17.27 0.68
C ARG A 360 -19.25 16.38 -0.58
N TRP A 361 -18.26 15.51 -0.87
CA TRP A 361 -18.39 14.47 -1.93
C TRP A 361 -17.57 13.19 -1.73
N LEU A 362 -17.91 12.19 -2.55
CA LEU A 362 -17.82 10.76 -2.32
C LEU A 362 -16.44 10.14 -2.58
N VAL A 363 -16.18 9.14 -1.73
CA VAL A 363 -15.30 7.99 -1.92
C VAL A 363 -13.90 8.06 -1.29
N TRP A 364 -13.73 7.25 -0.25
CA TRP A 364 -12.44 6.84 0.30
C TRP A 364 -12.39 5.32 0.43
N LYS A 365 -11.17 4.76 0.37
CA LYS A 365 -10.92 3.39 0.81
C LYS A 365 -9.82 3.33 1.86
N GLY A 366 -10.13 2.64 2.95
CA GLY A 366 -9.27 2.54 4.12
C GLY A 366 -9.06 1.10 4.53
N CYS A 367 -7.86 0.81 4.99
CA CYS A 367 -7.49 -0.48 5.55
C CYS A 367 -7.04 -0.31 6.99
N VAL A 368 -7.60 -1.12 7.87
CA VAL A 368 -7.22 -1.22 9.28
C VAL A 368 -6.65 -2.59 9.54
N ARG A 369 -5.48 -2.62 10.19
CA ARG A 369 -5.03 -3.76 10.98
C ARG A 369 -4.94 -3.32 12.44
N THR A 370 -5.78 -3.92 13.29
CA THR A 370 -5.66 -3.87 14.75
C THR A 370 -5.10 -5.20 15.21
N THR A 371 -3.78 -5.35 15.25
CA THR A 371 -3.18 -6.56 15.83
C THR A 371 -3.15 -6.42 17.34
N TRP A 372 -4.23 -6.85 18.01
CA TRP A 372 -4.22 -7.26 19.41
C TRP A 372 -5.26 -8.36 19.69
N CYS A 373 -5.40 -9.34 18.79
CA CYS A 373 -6.04 -10.61 19.15
C CYS A 373 -4.94 -11.66 19.39
N ALA A 374 -4.67 -11.93 20.68
CA ALA A 374 -3.86 -13.00 21.25
C ALA A 374 -2.39 -13.17 20.76
N ILE A 375 -1.48 -12.38 21.34
CA ILE A 375 -0.23 -12.97 21.85
C ILE A 375 -0.49 -13.34 23.31
N LEU A 376 -1.27 -14.39 23.52
CA LEU A 376 -1.13 -15.21 24.72
C LEU A 376 -0.46 -16.48 24.25
N SER A 377 0.85 -16.53 24.42
CA SER A 377 1.57 -17.80 24.49
C SER A 377 0.94 -18.65 25.59
N GLY A 378 0.12 -19.62 25.20
CA GLY A 378 -0.49 -20.59 26.09
C GLY A 378 -0.68 -21.87 25.32
N SER A 379 0.18 -22.85 25.58
CA SER A 379 0.04 -24.23 25.16
C SER A 379 -1.36 -24.76 25.53
N GLY A 380 -2.23 -24.91 24.55
CA GLY A 380 -3.52 -25.56 24.70
C GLY A 380 -3.95 -26.10 23.35
N GLU A 381 -3.93 -27.43 23.20
CA GLU A 381 -4.46 -28.13 22.04
C GLU A 381 -5.90 -27.70 21.78
N VAL A 382 -6.16 -27.12 20.61
CA VAL A 382 -7.52 -26.95 20.10
C VAL A 382 -7.83 -28.19 19.27
N ASP A 383 -8.66 -29.05 19.86
CA ASP A 383 -9.12 -30.31 19.30
C ASP A 383 -10.00 -30.08 18.04
N VAL A 384 -9.51 -30.51 16.88
CA VAL A 384 -10.09 -30.26 15.54
C VAL A 384 -11.35 -31.13 15.28
N ALA A 385 -11.86 -31.84 16.28
CA ALA A 385 -12.96 -32.79 16.13
C ALA A 385 -14.39 -32.21 16.34
N LYS A 386 -14.58 -30.92 16.64
CA LYS A 386 -15.92 -30.37 17.01
C LYS A 386 -16.58 -29.37 16.05
N MET A 387 -16.07 -29.19 14.82
CA MET A 387 -16.74 -28.38 13.79
C MET A 387 -17.29 -29.20 12.60
N ARG A 388 -17.66 -30.46 12.82
CA ARG A 388 -18.45 -31.24 11.84
C ARG A 388 -19.91 -31.35 12.28
N GLY A 389 -20.74 -30.48 11.73
CA GLY A 389 -22.19 -30.61 11.69
C GLY A 389 -22.76 -29.42 10.93
N GLY A 390 -23.55 -29.55 9.87
CA GLY A 390 -23.98 -30.69 9.09
C GLY A 390 -24.74 -30.09 7.90
N TRP A 391 -24.39 -30.50 6.68
CA TRP A 391 -25.19 -30.21 5.48
C TRP A 391 -25.31 -31.51 4.71
N GLU A 392 -26.38 -32.25 5.00
CA GLU A 392 -26.81 -33.40 4.19
C GLU A 392 -27.45 -32.87 2.90
N TRP A 393 -26.86 -33.20 1.76
CA TRP A 393 -27.53 -33.13 0.47
C TRP A 393 -28.25 -34.47 0.24
N THR A 394 -29.58 -34.47 0.33
CA THR A 394 -30.39 -35.60 -0.12
C THR A 394 -30.48 -35.55 -1.65
N ARG A 395 -30.01 -36.59 -2.33
CA ARG A 395 -30.23 -36.82 -3.76
C ARG A 395 -31.71 -37.11 -4.01
N LEU A 396 -32.30 -36.41 -4.98
CA LEU A 396 -33.16 -36.97 -6.03
C LEU A 396 -33.00 -36.12 -7.29
#